data_AF-A0A7J9AN91-F1
#
_entry.id   AF-A0A7J9AN91-F1
#
_cell.length_a   1.000
_cell.length_b   1.000
_cell.length_c   1.000
_cell.angle_alpha   90.00
_cell.angle_beta   90.00
_cell.angle_gamma   90.00
#
_symmetry.space_group_name_H-M   'P 1'
#
loop_
_entity.id
_entity.type
_entity.pdbx_description
1 polymer ?
#
loop_
_entity_poly.entity_id
_entity_poly.type
_entity_poly.pdbx_seq_one_letter_code
_entity_poly.pdbx_strand_id
1 'polypeptide(L)' 'MRDHLFQLLGNSFFPRWKEKHQVRLSITRTGLVLRMPPPYSIVIQESESGSWHVPSIADDDLLNPRQWLCACRSKKTP' A
#
# COMPACT_ATOMS: atom_id res chain seq x y z
N MET A 1 -8.86 -11.26 6.52
CA MET A 1 -7.57 -11.92 6.21
C MET A 1 -6.49 -11.50 7.21
N ARG A 2 -6.82 -11.59 8.51
CA ARG A 2 -5.92 -11.31 9.67
C ARG A 2 -6.14 -12.33 10.81
N ASP A 3 -7.17 -13.14 10.67
CA ASP A 3 -7.59 -14.25 11.52
C ASP A 3 -6.57 -15.39 11.51
N HIS A 4 -6.65 -16.27 12.52
CA HIS A 4 -5.67 -17.33 12.80
C HIS A 4 -5.37 -18.23 11.59
N LEU A 5 -6.36 -18.47 10.73
CA LEU A 5 -6.17 -19.24 9.50
C LEU A 5 -5.12 -18.60 8.57
N PHE A 6 -5.11 -17.27 8.44
CA PHE A 6 -4.16 -16.58 7.56
C PHE A 6 -2.77 -16.43 8.17
N GLN A 7 -2.62 -16.61 9.48
CA GLN A 7 -1.30 -16.62 10.12
C GLN A 7 -0.45 -17.80 9.62
N LEU A 8 -1.10 -18.91 9.23
CA LEU A 8 -0.44 -20.08 8.63
C LEU A 8 0.19 -19.78 7.26
N LEU A 9 -0.31 -18.79 6.53
CA LEU A 9 0.18 -18.43 5.19
C LEU A 9 1.45 -17.54 5.24
N GLY A 10 1.89 -17.17 6.44
CA GLY A 10 3.10 -16.38 6.68
C GLY A 10 2.94 -14.88 6.37
N ASN A 11 3.76 -14.05 7.02
CA ASN A 11 3.71 -12.59 6.90
C ASN A 11 4.54 -12.01 5.75
N SER A 12 5.21 -12.84 4.93
CA SER A 12 6.05 -12.38 3.83
C SER A 12 5.34 -12.40 2.48
N PHE A 13 4.87 -13.56 2.05
CA PHE A 13 4.28 -13.77 0.72
C PHE A 13 2.82 -13.29 0.65
N PHE A 14 2.00 -13.71 1.62
CA PHE A 14 0.57 -13.51 1.56
C PHE A 14 0.15 -12.02 1.55
N PRO A 15 0.76 -11.10 2.33
CA PRO A 15 0.44 -9.68 2.22
C PRO A 15 0.74 -9.09 0.85
N ARG A 16 1.88 -9.44 0.24
CA ARG A 16 2.27 -8.99 -1.12
C ARG A 16 1.35 -9.53 -2.20
N TRP A 17 0.97 -10.81 -2.08
CA TRP A 17 0.01 -11.42 -3.00
C TRP A 17 -1.35 -10.72 -2.91
N LYS A 18 -1.84 -10.54 -1.69
CA LYS A 18 -3.13 -9.89 -1.41
C LYS A 18 -3.16 -8.48 -1.99
N GLU A 19 -2.09 -7.70 -1.81
CA GLU A 19 -2.02 -6.34 -2.35
C GLU A 19 -2.19 -6.28 -3.87
N LYS A 20 -1.59 -7.22 -4.61
CA LYS A 20 -1.65 -7.23 -6.08
C LYS A 20 -2.92 -7.88 -6.67
N HIS A 21 -3.61 -8.72 -5.91
CA HIS A 21 -4.71 -9.54 -6.44
C HIS A 21 -6.07 -9.26 -5.78
N GLN A 22 -6.11 -8.59 -4.63
CA GLN A 22 -7.36 -8.31 -3.94
C GLN A 22 -8.09 -7.12 -4.56
N VAL A 23 -9.18 -7.40 -5.28
CA VAL A 23 -10.18 -6.39 -5.65
C VAL A 23 -11.10 -6.16 -4.45
N ARG A 24 -11.31 -4.90 -4.06
CA ARG A 24 -12.23 -4.53 -2.97
C ARG A 24 -13.51 -3.94 -3.55
N LEU A 25 -14.64 -4.25 -2.91
CA LEU A 25 -15.94 -3.72 -3.29
C LEU A 25 -16.35 -2.64 -2.31
N SER A 26 -16.83 -1.50 -2.82
CA SER A 26 -17.42 -0.43 -2.01
C SER A 26 -18.77 -0.03 -2.59
N ILE A 27 -19.78 0.11 -1.74
CA ILE A 27 -21.13 0.54 -2.14
C ILE A 27 -21.28 2.02 -1.79
N THR A 28 -21.72 2.81 -2.76
CA THR A 28 -21.97 4.25 -2.64
C THR A 28 -23.41 4.57 -3.04
N ARG A 29 -23.88 5.81 -2.80
CA ARG A 29 -25.22 6.24 -3.26
C ARG A 29 -25.41 6.14 -4.78
N THR A 30 -24.32 6.21 -5.54
CA THR A 30 -24.31 6.11 -7.01
C THR A 30 -24.16 4.66 -7.51
N GLY A 31 -24.00 3.69 -6.61
CA GLY A 31 -23.91 2.27 -6.94
C GLY A 31 -22.63 1.58 -6.44
N LEU A 32 -22.33 0.43 -7.05
CA LEU A 32 -21.22 -0.44 -6.72
C LEU A 32 -19.94 0.03 -7.41
N VAL A 33 -18.87 0.18 -6.64
CA VAL A 33 -17.55 0.59 -7.11
C VAL A 33 -16.54 -0.53 -6.81
N LEU A 34 -15.84 -0.99 -7.85
CA LEU A 34 -14.72 -1.91 -7.74
C LEU A 34 -13.44 -1.13 -7.55
N ARG A 35 -12.77 -1.33 -6.43
CA ARG A 35 -11.43 -0.79 -6.17
C ARG A 35 -10.40 -1.81 -6.56
N MET A 36 -9.74 -1.54 -7.67
CA MET A 36 -8.67 -2.37 -8.20
C MET A 36 -7.41 -2.25 -7.34
N PRO A 37 -6.57 -3.30 -7.32
CA PRO A 37 -5.21 -3.23 -6.79
C PRO A 37 -4.45 -2.01 -7.31
N PRO A 38 -3.65 -1.33 -6.47
CA PRO A 38 -2.85 -0.19 -6.90
C PRO A 38 -1.82 -0.62 -7.97
N PRO A 39 -1.48 0.26 -8.94
CA PRO A 39 -0.50 -0.05 -9.97
C PRO A 39 0.95 -0.05 -9.46
N TYR A 40 1.16 0.25 -8.17
CA TYR A 40 2.45 0.28 -7.50
C TYR A 40 2.41 -0.56 -6.23
N SER A 41 3.58 -1.03 -5.78
CA SER A 41 3.68 -1.80 -4.54
C SER A 41 3.77 -0.86 -3.31
N ILE A 42 2.98 -1.10 -2.28
CA ILE A 42 2.97 -0.38 -1.00
C ILE A 42 4.03 -0.99 -0.07
N VAL A 43 5.28 -0.76 -0.41
CA VAL A 43 6.46 -1.19 0.34
C VAL A 43 7.42 -0.03 0.52
N ILE A 44 8.42 -0.20 1.39
CA ILE A 44 9.55 0.74 1.44
C ILE A 44 10.29 0.64 0.10
N GLN A 45 10.49 1.79 -0.55
CA GLN A 45 11.12 1.88 -1.86
C GLN A 45 12.30 2.84 -1.82
N GLU A 46 13.38 2.45 -2.49
CA GLU A 46 14.51 3.30 -2.80
C GLU A 46 14.51 3.60 -4.31
N SER A 47 14.57 4.87 -4.66
CA SER A 47 14.70 5.36 -6.04
C SER A 47 16.16 5.27 -6.49
N GLU A 48 16.40 5.13 -7.79
CA GLU A 48 17.73 5.22 -8.41
C GLU A 48 18.46 6.53 -8.07
N SER A 49 17.72 7.61 -7.79
CA SER A 49 18.26 8.89 -7.34
C SER A 49 18.71 8.93 -5.87
N GLY A 50 18.55 7.81 -5.14
CA GLY A 50 18.80 7.71 -3.69
C GLY A 50 17.71 8.34 -2.83
N SER A 51 16.51 8.56 -3.39
CA SER A 51 15.33 9.06 -2.67
C SER A 51 14.52 7.90 -2.07
N TRP A 52 14.00 8.07 -0.87
CA TRP A 52 13.27 7.02 -0.14
C TRP A 52 11.80 7.34 0.01
N HIS A 53 10.96 6.32 -0.16
CA HIS A 53 9.52 6.37 0.08
C HIS A 53 9.12 5.31 1.09
N VAL A 54 8.60 5.73 2.24
CA VAL A 54 8.23 4.85 3.35
C VAL A 54 6.74 5.00 3.65
N PRO A 55 5.90 3.98 3.39
CA PRO A 55 4.48 4.01 3.73
C PRO A 55 4.27 3.81 5.23
N SER A 56 3.33 4.53 5.83
CA SER A 56 2.86 4.24 7.18
C SER A 56 2.01 2.96 7.20
N ILE A 57 1.87 2.32 8.36
CA ILE A 57 0.94 1.19 8.53
C ILE A 57 -0.46 1.76 8.70
N ALA A 58 -1.34 1.50 7.72
CA ALA A 58 -2.75 1.86 7.78
C ALA A 58 -3.63 0.61 7.67
N ASP A 59 -4.69 0.58 8.48
CA ASP A 59 -5.61 -0.55 8.58
C ASP A 59 -6.59 -0.62 7.40
N ASP A 60 -7.10 0.55 6.97
CA ASP A 60 -7.95 0.68 5.80
C ASP A 60 -7.64 1.94 5.00
N ASP A 61 -6.87 1.75 3.93
CA ASP A 61 -6.50 2.79 2.96
C ASP A 61 -7.70 3.38 2.21
N LEU A 62 -8.87 2.72 2.24
CA LEU A 62 -10.05 3.20 1.54
C LEU A 62 -10.77 4.30 2.31
N LEU A 63 -10.75 4.20 3.64
CA LEU A 63 -11.38 5.14 4.56
C LEU A 63 -10.41 6.27 4.95
N ASN A 64 -9.15 5.92 5.18
CA ASN A 64 -8.11 6.87 5.58
C ASN A 64 -6.96 6.82 4.56
N PRO A 65 -6.70 7.90 3.82
CA PRO A 65 -5.57 7.94 2.89
C PRO A 65 -4.27 7.59 3.60
N ARG A 66 -3.55 6.59 3.07
CA ARG A 66 -2.25 6.19 3.63
C ARG A 66 -1.26 7.34 3.55
N GLN A 67 -0.61 7.63 4.66
CA GLN A 67 0.46 8.62 4.71
C GLN A 67 1.79 8.02 4.25
N TRP A 68 2.60 8.85 3.60
CA TRP A 68 3.91 8.48 3.08
C TRP A 68 4.96 9.46 3.59
N LEU A 69 6.10 8.93 4.03
CA LEU A 69 7.29 9.71 4.28
C LEU A 69 8.14 9.69 3.00
N CYS A 70 8.43 10.87 2.47
CA CYS A 70 9.32 11.06 1.33
C CYS A 70 10.62 11.72 1.82
N ALA A 71 11.74 11.04 1.62
CA ALA A 71 13.06 11.54 1.97
C ALA A 71 13.93 11.66 0.72
N CYS A 72 14.05 12.88 0.22
CA CYS A 72 14.86 13.23 -0.94
C CYS A 72 16.11 14.00 -0.49
N ARG A 73 17.24 13.79 -1.17
CA ARG A 73 18.45 14.59 -0.93
C ARG A 73 18.21 16.02 -1.39
N SER A 74 18.42 17.00 -0.52
CA SER A 74 18.43 18.40 -0.94
C SER A 74 19.64 18.63 -1.84
N LYS A 75 19.41 19.04 -3.09
CA LYS A 75 20.49 19.57 -3.92
C LYS A 75 20.86 20.93 -3.32
N LYS A 76 22.06 21.07 -2.76
CA LYS A 76 22.62 22.40 -2.52
C LYS A 76 22.76 23.06 -3.90
N THR A 77 21.95 24.07 -4.18
CA THR A 77 22.22 24.97 -5.31
C THR A 77 23.59 25.62 -5.09
N PRO A 78 24.45 25.67 -6.13
CA PRO A 78 25.73 26.38 -6.05
C PRO A 78 25.54 27.88 -5.82
#